data_AF-A0A645GR40-F1
#
_entry.id   AF-A0A645GR40-F1
#
_cell.length_a   1.000
_cell.length_b   1.000
_cell.length_c   1.000
_cell.angle_alpha   90.00
_cell.angle_beta   90.00
_cell.angle_gamma   90.00
#
_symmetry.space_group_name_H-M   'P 1'
#
loop_
_entity.id
_entity.type
_entity.pdbx_description
1 polymer ?
#
loop_
_entity_poly.entity_id
_entity_poly.type
_entity_poly.pdbx_seq_one_letter_code
_entity_poly.pdbx_strand_id
1 'polypeptide(L)' 'MTSYLGAIVAARTNDKDGVYTNLKSAVSKSSTCGSKAAKDLEFSKFWSDATFQSIVK' A
#
# COMPACT_ATOMS: atom_id res chain seq x y z
N MET A 1 3.31 15.12 2.95
CA MET A 1 4.01 13.83 3.06
C MET A 1 3.34 12.84 2.13
N THR A 2 4.07 12.21 1.22
CA THR A 2 3.53 11.32 0.17
C THR A 2 2.83 10.12 0.81
N SER A 3 1.51 9.96 0.58
CA SER A 3 0.69 8.87 1.15
C SER A 3 1.31 7.49 0.88
N TYR A 4 2.05 7.31 -0.23
CA TYR A 4 2.77 6.06 -0.50
C TYR A 4 3.84 5.73 0.55
N LEU A 5 4.64 6.72 0.97
CA LEU A 5 5.67 6.51 1.98
C LEU A 5 5.05 6.19 3.35
N GLY A 6 3.90 6.81 3.65
CA GLY A 6 3.11 6.47 4.85
C GLY A 6 2.64 5.02 4.83
N ALA A 7 2.24 4.49 3.67
CA ALA A 7 1.87 3.09 3.53
C ALA A 7 3.07 2.16 3.75
N ILE A 8 4.25 2.49 3.21
CA ILE A 8 5.49 1.71 3.45
C ILE A 8 5.84 1.68 4.93
N VAL A 9 5.80 2.83 5.61
CA VAL A 9 6.09 2.91 7.05
C VAL A 9 5.10 2.05 7.83
N ALA A 10 3.81 2.16 7.53
CA ALA A 10 2.77 1.35 8.16
C ALA A 10 2.99 -0.17 7.91
N ALA A 11 3.42 -0.55 6.71
CA ALA A 11 3.73 -1.94 6.39
C ALA A 11 4.90 -2.48 7.24
N ARG A 12 5.94 -1.66 7.43
CA ARG A 12 7.10 -1.98 8.29
C ARG A 12 6.74 -2.06 9.76
N THR A 13 5.81 -1.22 10.23
CA THR A 13 5.31 -1.25 11.61
C THR A 13 4.19 -2.26 11.82
N ASN A 14 3.85 -3.06 10.80
CA ASN A 14 2.78 -4.05 10.83
C ASN A 14 1.39 -3.45 11.13
N ASP A 15 1.20 -2.18 10.77
CA ASP A 15 -0.05 -1.44 10.89
C ASP A 15 -0.88 -1.58 9.60
N LYS A 16 -1.78 -2.56 9.58
CA LYS A 16 -2.59 -2.87 8.38
C LYS A 16 -3.51 -1.71 7.99
N ASP A 17 -4.14 -1.05 8.98
CA ASP A 17 -5.08 0.05 8.74
C ASP A 17 -4.34 1.27 8.16
N GLY A 18 -3.14 1.54 8.69
CA GLY A 18 -2.22 2.52 8.15
C GLY A 18 -1.83 2.21 6.71
N VAL A 19 -1.53 0.94 6.37
CA VAL A 19 -1.25 0.54 4.98
C VAL A 19 -2.45 0.87 4.09
N TYR A 20 -3.64 0.35 4.39
CA TYR A 20 -4.77 0.47 3.49
C TYR A 20 -5.23 1.91 3.29
N THR A 21 -5.29 2.71 4.35
CA THR A 21 -5.69 4.11 4.28
C THR A 21 -4.72 4.92 3.41
N ASN A 22 -3.42 4.75 3.65
CA ASN A 22 -2.38 5.46 2.93
C ASN A 22 -2.25 4.98 1.47
N LEU A 23 -2.35 3.67 1.24
CA LEU A 23 -2.26 3.08 -0.09
C LEU A 23 -3.45 3.50 -0.96
N LYS A 24 -4.69 3.49 -0.44
CA LYS A 24 -5.87 4.02 -1.15
C LYS A 24 -5.67 5.47 -1.57
N SER A 25 -5.20 6.30 -0.65
CA SER A 25 -4.98 7.72 -0.92
C SER A 25 -3.84 7.93 -1.94
N ALA A 26 -2.81 7.08 -1.92
CA ALA A 26 -1.71 7.12 -2.88
C ALA A 26 -2.16 6.69 -4.29
N VAL A 27 -2.86 5.56 -4.41
CA VAL A 27 -3.37 5.02 -5.67
C VAL A 27 -4.38 5.98 -6.30
N SER A 28 -5.25 6.61 -5.48
CA SER A 28 -6.20 7.61 -5.95
C SER A 28 -5.54 8.87 -6.53
N LYS A 29 -4.34 9.23 -6.04
CA LYS A 29 -3.56 10.37 -6.55
C LYS A 29 -2.66 9.99 -7.71
N SER A 30 -2.16 8.77 -7.72
CA SER A 30 -1.29 8.25 -8.77
C SER A 30 -1.52 6.76 -8.93
N SER A 31 -2.15 6.39 -10.04
CA SER A 31 -2.38 4.99 -10.41
C SER A 31 -1.07 4.18 -10.48
N THR A 32 0.06 4.82 -10.80
CA THR A 32 1.39 4.17 -10.77
C THR A 32 1.80 3.67 -9.38
N CYS A 33 1.25 4.22 -8.29
CA CYS A 33 1.50 3.71 -6.95
C CYS A 33 0.94 2.31 -6.74
N GLY A 34 -0.16 1.94 -7.38
CA GLY A 34 -0.74 0.59 -7.26
C GLY A 34 0.19 -0.47 -7.86
N SER A 35 0.65 -0.22 -9.09
CA SER A 35 1.61 -1.11 -9.77
C SER A 35 2.95 -1.20 -9.04
N LYS A 36 3.39 -0.11 -8.39
CA LYS A 36 4.58 -0.12 -7.54
C LYS A 36 4.35 -0.94 -6.27
N ALA A 37 3.26 -0.71 -5.56
CA ALA A 37 2.90 -1.42 -4.33
C ALA A 37 2.79 -2.94 -4.55
N ALA A 38 2.24 -3.36 -5.69
CA ALA A 38 2.14 -4.76 -6.06
C ALA A 38 3.50 -5.47 -6.24
N LYS A 39 4.58 -4.72 -6.49
CA LYS A 39 5.95 -5.24 -6.66
C LYS A 39 6.88 -4.90 -5.50
N ASP A 40 6.45 -4.06 -4.58
CA ASP A 40 7.27 -3.58 -3.46
C ASP A 40 7.38 -4.64 -2.37
N LEU A 41 8.61 -5.03 -2.03
CA LEU A 41 8.88 -6.06 -1.01
C LEU A 41 8.39 -5.65 0.38
N GLU A 42 8.27 -4.35 0.63
CA GLU A 42 7.71 -3.79 1.85
C GLU A 42 6.25 -4.23 2.09
N PHE A 43 5.50 -4.49 1.01
CA PHE A 43 4.12 -4.98 1.07
C PHE A 43 4.01 -6.50 0.90
N SER A 44 5.13 -7.24 0.88
CA SER A 44 5.13 -8.69 0.67
C SER A 44 4.22 -9.45 1.63
N LYS A 45 4.16 -9.03 2.90
CA LYS A 45 3.25 -9.56 3.92
C LYS A 45 1.77 -9.39 3.59
N PHE A 46 1.43 -8.39 2.80
CA PHE A 46 0.06 -8.00 2.45
C PHE A 46 -0.37 -8.50 1.07
N TRP A 47 0.54 -9.05 0.25
CA TRP A 47 0.21 -9.54 -1.09
C TRP A 47 -0.88 -10.62 -1.09
N SER A 48 -0.97 -11.42 -0.04
CA SER A 48 -2.03 -12.43 0.13
C SER A 48 -3.34 -11.87 0.70
N ASP A 49 -3.37 -10.59 1.11
CA ASP A 49 -4.55 -9.95 1.67
C ASP A 49 -5.47 -9.45 0.56
N ALA A 50 -6.73 -9.87 0.59
CA ALA A 50 -7.72 -9.49 -0.41
C ALA A 50 -7.96 -7.96 -0.46
N THR A 51 -7.86 -7.29 0.69
CA THR A 51 -8.00 -5.84 0.80
C THR A 51 -6.85 -5.14 0.07
N PHE A 52 -5.62 -5.61 0.30
CA PHE A 52 -4.45 -5.07 -0.38
C PHE A 52 -4.57 -5.26 -1.90
N GLN A 53 -4.89 -6.47 -2.35
CA GLN A 53 -5.08 -6.78 -3.77
C GLN A 53 -6.16 -5.91 -4.41
N SER A 54 -7.23 -5.59 -3.69
CA SER A 54 -8.29 -4.70 -4.17
C SER A 54 -7.85 -3.23 -4.29
N ILE A 55 -6.80 -2.82 -3.59
CA ILE A 55 -6.29 -1.44 -3.64
C ILE A 55 -5.22 -1.29 -4.73
N VAL A 56 -4.39 -2.31 -4.94
CA VAL A 56 -3.30 -2.27 -5.94
C VAL A 56 -3.73 -2.69 -7.35
N LYS A 57 -4.95 -3.25 -7.50
CA LYS A 57 -5.55 -3.61 -8.79
C LYS A 57 -6.00 -2.40 -9.60
#